data_AF-A0A7V2GXY8-F1
#
_entry.id   AF-A0A7V2GXY8-F1
#
_cell.length_a   1.000
_cell.length_b   1.000
_cell.length_c   1.000
_cell.angle_alpha   90.00
_cell.angle_beta   90.00
_cell.angle_gamma   90.00
#
_symmetry.space_group_name_H-M   'P 1'
#
loop_
_entity.id
_entity.type
_entity.pdbx_description
1 polymer ?
#
loop_
_entity_poly.entity_id
_entity_poly.type
_entity_poly.pdbx_seq_one_letter_code
_entity_poly.pdbx_strand_id
1 'polypeptide(L)'
;MTGRRFRLLVAATGGASLLLVAVATALTHLLELKPCPLCILQRVIDIALGALLLGVAAAGASARFVRAALALALALASGGIAVAGYQSWLQWSPPQLSCGPAGQGPIELFVAWLGERVPWLFLATGACESTELSILGLSLANWSFVAYMTFAAVIALLLRAERQSA
;
A
#
# COMPACT_ATOMS: atom_id res chain seq x y z
N MET A 1 -26.20 -2.84 7.54
CA MET A 1 -25.54 -4.11 7.14
C MET A 1 -25.55 -5.08 8.32
N THR A 2 -25.80 -6.38 8.13
CA THR A 2 -25.62 -7.35 9.23
C THR A 2 -24.17 -7.28 9.72
N GLY A 3 -23.92 -7.12 11.03
CA GLY A 3 -22.56 -6.90 11.58
C GLY A 3 -21.53 -8.00 11.23
N ARG A 4 -21.98 -9.18 10.78
CA ARG A 4 -21.13 -10.24 10.22
C ARG A 4 -20.63 -9.92 8.81
N ARG A 5 -21.48 -9.38 7.93
CA ARG A 5 -21.11 -8.99 6.55
C ARG A 5 -20.10 -7.84 6.56
N PHE A 6 -20.30 -6.86 7.46
CA PHE A 6 -19.37 -5.76 7.65
C PHE A 6 -17.96 -6.26 8.02
N ARG A 7 -17.86 -7.07 9.08
CA ARG A 7 -16.58 -7.63 9.53
C ARG A 7 -15.88 -8.47 8.46
N LEU A 8 -16.65 -9.25 7.68
CA LEU A 8 -16.10 -10.02 6.56
C LEU A 8 -15.51 -9.13 5.48
N LEU A 9 -16.18 -8.04 5.09
CA LEU A 9 -15.67 -7.11 4.08
C LEU A 9 -14.42 -6.37 4.56
N VAL A 10 -14.40 -5.94 5.82
CA VAL A 10 -13.21 -5.33 6.44
C VAL A 10 -12.04 -6.32 6.46
N ALA A 11 -12.29 -7.55 6.92
CA ALA A 11 -11.27 -8.60 6.95
C ALA A 11 -10.77 -8.98 5.55
N ALA A 12 -11.66 -9.09 4.58
CA ALA A 12 -11.30 -9.40 3.19
C ALA A 12 -10.43 -8.29 2.59
N THR A 13 -10.74 -7.03 2.87
CA THR A 13 -9.94 -5.89 2.40
C THR A 13 -8.54 -5.91 3.03
N GLY A 14 -8.44 -6.12 4.34
CA GLY A 14 -7.14 -6.22 5.02
C GLY A 14 -6.34 -7.46 4.62
N GLY A 15 -7.00 -8.59 4.38
CA GLY A 15 -6.36 -9.80 3.85
C GLY A 15 -5.85 -9.60 2.43
N ALA A 16 -6.60 -8.90 1.58
CA ALA A 16 -6.19 -8.59 0.22
C ALA A 16 -4.95 -7.69 0.17
N SER A 17 -4.83 -6.68 1.05
CA SER A 17 -3.64 -5.84 1.10
C SER A 17 -2.39 -6.62 1.51
N LEU A 18 -2.49 -7.49 2.52
CA LEU A 18 -1.37 -8.36 2.92
C LEU A 18 -1.02 -9.39 1.84
N LEU A 19 -2.02 -9.91 1.13
CA LEU A 19 -1.79 -10.82 0.01
C LEU A 19 -1.01 -10.13 -1.10
N LEU A 20 -1.31 -8.87 -1.41
CA LEU A 20 -0.55 -8.10 -2.39
C LEU A 20 0.92 -7.94 -1.97
N VAL A 21 1.20 -7.69 -0.69
CA VAL A 21 2.57 -7.63 -0.17
C VAL A 21 3.29 -8.97 -0.33
N ALA A 22 2.61 -10.07 0.00
CA ALA A 22 3.18 -11.41 -0.14
C ALA A 22 3.50 -11.73 -1.61
N VAL A 23 2.58 -11.44 -2.53
CA VAL A 23 2.77 -11.65 -3.98
C VAL A 23 3.90 -10.76 -4.50
N ALA A 24 3.92 -9.47 -4.15
CA ALA A 24 4.97 -8.55 -4.58
C ALA A 24 6.35 -8.97 -4.06
N THR A 25 6.44 -9.45 -2.82
CA THR A 25 7.68 -9.94 -2.21
C THR A 25 8.15 -11.23 -2.87
N ALA A 26 7.23 -12.16 -3.12
CA ALA A 26 7.52 -13.41 -3.83
C ALA A 26 8.03 -13.13 -5.24
N LEU A 27 7.39 -12.23 -6.00
CA LEU A 27 7.84 -11.84 -7.34
C LEU A 27 9.24 -11.23 -7.31
N THR A 28 9.54 -10.34 -6.35
CA THR A 28 10.88 -9.75 -6.24
C THR A 28 11.96 -10.79 -5.93
N HIS A 29 11.66 -11.80 -5.11
CA HIS A 29 12.62 -12.88 -4.83
C HIS A 29 12.79 -13.86 -5.99
N LEU A 30 11.70 -14.22 -6.67
CA LEU A 30 11.73 -15.18 -7.76
C LEU A 30 12.39 -14.64 -9.04
N LEU A 31 12.33 -13.33 -9.25
CA LEU A 31 12.84 -12.67 -10.46
C LEU A 31 14.10 -11.83 -10.20
N GLU A 32 14.65 -11.87 -8.98
CA GLU A 32 15.86 -11.13 -8.57
C GLU A 32 15.79 -9.61 -8.89
N LEU A 33 14.58 -9.06 -8.83
CA LEU A 33 14.30 -7.65 -9.15
C LEU A 33 14.86 -6.74 -8.06
N LYS A 34 15.32 -5.55 -8.44
CA LYS A 34 15.83 -4.57 -7.47
C LYS A 34 14.68 -3.69 -6.98
N PRO A 35 14.25 -3.80 -5.71
CA PRO A 35 13.14 -3.01 -5.22
C PRO A 35 13.52 -1.52 -5.11
N CYS A 36 12.58 -0.66 -5.50
CA CYS A 36 12.72 0.79 -5.41
C CYS A 36 12.27 1.34 -4.04
N PRO A 37 12.77 2.51 -3.58
CA PRO A 37 12.34 3.09 -2.30
C PRO A 37 10.82 3.33 -2.19
N LEU A 38 10.18 3.81 -3.27
CA LEU A 38 8.74 4.01 -3.33
C LEU A 38 7.95 2.68 -3.22
N CYS A 39 8.50 1.61 -3.79
CA CYS A 39 7.94 0.27 -3.74
C CYS A 39 7.97 -0.27 -2.30
N ILE A 40 9.05 0.00 -1.57
CA ILE A 40 9.15 -0.34 -0.14
C ILE A 40 8.15 0.47 0.68
N LEU A 41 7.99 1.77 0.38
CA LEU A 41 7.00 2.61 1.05
C LEU A 41 5.56 2.07 0.85
N GLN A 42 5.22 1.62 -0.36
CA GLN A 42 3.94 0.94 -0.62
C GLN A 42 3.77 -0.31 0.23
N ARG A 43 4.80 -1.18 0.33
CA ARG A 43 4.74 -2.38 1.20
C ARG A 43 4.44 -2.03 2.65
N VAL A 44 5.06 -0.98 3.17
CA VAL A 44 4.81 -0.52 4.55
C VAL A 44 3.36 -0.04 4.72
N ILE A 45 2.84 0.70 3.75
CA ILE A 45 1.45 1.17 3.74
C ILE A 45 0.48 -0.03 3.71
N ASP A 46 0.71 -1.03 2.86
CA ASP A 46 -0.16 -2.20 2.76
C ASP A 46 -0.14 -3.08 4.01
N ILE A 47 1.04 -3.24 4.65
CA ILE A 47 1.18 -3.95 5.92
C ILE A 47 0.40 -3.20 7.02
N ALA A 48 0.59 -1.88 7.13
CA ALA A 48 -0.12 -1.06 8.11
C ALA A 48 -1.65 -1.09 7.88
N LEU A 49 -2.08 -0.97 6.62
CA LEU A 49 -3.49 -1.05 6.23
C LEU A 49 -4.09 -2.41 6.59
N GLY A 50 -3.39 -3.49 6.24
CA GLY A 50 -3.81 -4.87 6.49
C GLY A 50 -3.93 -5.17 7.97
N ALA A 51 -2.91 -4.83 8.76
CA ALA A 51 -2.90 -5.00 10.21
C ALA A 51 -4.03 -4.21 10.88
N LEU A 52 -4.26 -2.97 10.46
CA LEU A 52 -5.32 -2.12 10.99
C LEU A 52 -6.72 -2.71 10.69
N LEU A 53 -6.99 -3.10 9.44
CA LEU A 53 -8.28 -3.64 9.03
C LEU A 53 -8.57 -5.00 9.67
N LEU A 54 -7.57 -5.90 9.72
CA LEU A 54 -7.72 -7.19 10.40
C LEU A 54 -7.94 -7.00 11.91
N GLY A 55 -7.21 -6.06 12.53
CA GLY A 55 -7.41 -5.69 13.93
C GLY A 55 -8.84 -5.20 14.20
N VAL A 56 -9.39 -4.35 13.33
CA VAL A 56 -10.79 -3.89 13.43
C VAL A 56 -11.80 -5.02 13.21
N ALA A 57 -11.53 -5.95 12.30
CA ALA A 57 -12.42 -7.06 12.04
C ALA A 57 -12.46 -8.06 13.21
N ALA A 58 -11.33 -8.26 13.90
CA ALA A 58 -11.17 -9.16 15.03
C ALA A 58 -11.66 -8.54 16.35
N ALA A 59 -11.34 -7.27 16.60
CA ALA A 59 -11.77 -6.57 17.79
C ALA A 59 -13.27 -6.23 17.65
N GLY A 60 -14.13 -6.83 18.48
CA GLY A 60 -15.54 -6.44 18.61
C GLY A 60 -15.68 -5.05 19.26
N ALA A 61 -15.10 -4.03 18.64
CA ALA A 61 -14.89 -2.71 19.19
C ALA A 61 -16.12 -1.79 19.01
N SER A 62 -16.14 -0.71 19.78
CA SER A 62 -17.21 0.29 19.70
C SER A 62 -17.30 0.94 18.31
N ALA A 63 -18.49 1.37 17.92
CA ALA A 63 -18.72 2.04 16.63
C ALA A 63 -17.87 3.31 16.43
N ARG A 64 -17.45 3.98 17.51
CA ARG A 64 -16.53 5.13 17.44
C ARG A 64 -15.12 4.69 17.05
N PHE A 65 -14.63 3.61 17.65
CA PHE A 65 -13.31 3.07 17.33
C PHE A 65 -13.25 2.56 15.89
N VAL A 66 -14.27 1.80 15.45
CA VAL A 66 -14.37 1.30 14.07
C VAL A 66 -14.34 2.45 13.07
N ARG A 67 -15.10 3.52 13.31
CA ARG A 67 -15.10 4.72 12.46
C ARG A 67 -13.74 5.41 12.39
N ALA A 68 -13.06 5.58 13.53
CA ALA A 68 -11.73 6.19 13.57
C ALA A 68 -10.70 5.34 12.82
N ALA A 69 -10.72 4.02 13.03
CA ALA A 69 -9.81 3.10 12.36
C ALA A 69 -10.06 3.02 10.85
N LEU A 70 -11.31 3.01 10.40
CA LEU A 70 -11.62 3.07 8.97
C LEU A 70 -11.23 4.42 8.34
N ALA A 71 -11.34 5.53 9.07
CA ALA A 71 -10.88 6.83 8.58
C ALA A 71 -9.35 6.87 8.42
N LEU A 72 -8.62 6.28 9.38
CA LEU A 72 -7.17 6.11 9.27
C LEU A 72 -6.80 5.17 8.12
N ALA A 73 -7.54 4.07 7.93
CA ALA A 73 -7.35 3.15 6.80
C ALA A 73 -7.55 3.87 5.45
N LEU A 74 -8.54 4.77 5.36
CA LEU A 74 -8.77 5.58 4.16
C LEU A 74 -7.60 6.55 3.92
N ALA A 75 -7.07 7.17 4.97
CA ALA A 75 -5.89 8.03 4.87
C ALA A 75 -4.66 7.24 4.37
N LEU A 76 -4.40 6.04 4.91
CA LEU A 76 -3.33 5.16 4.44
C LEU A 76 -3.52 4.77 2.97
N ALA A 77 -4.72 4.35 2.57
CA ALA A 77 -5.02 4.01 1.18
C ALA A 77 -4.81 5.22 0.26
N SER A 78 -5.22 6.42 0.66
CA SER A 78 -4.97 7.65 -0.11
C SER A 78 -3.49 7.99 -0.23
N GLY A 79 -2.69 7.73 0.81
CA GLY A 79 -1.23 7.82 0.75
C GLY A 79 -0.65 6.83 -0.26
N GLY A 80 -1.13 5.59 -0.27
CA GLY A 80 -0.77 4.58 -1.26
C GLY A 80 -1.08 5.01 -2.70
N ILE A 81 -2.26 5.61 -2.94
CA ILE A 81 -2.63 6.21 -4.24
C ILE A 81 -1.62 7.29 -4.64
N ALA A 82 -1.26 8.20 -3.73
CA ALA A 82 -0.32 9.27 -4.01
C ALA A 82 1.07 8.74 -4.36
N VAL A 83 1.58 7.77 -3.59
CA VAL A 83 2.90 7.15 -3.82
C VAL A 83 2.92 6.37 -5.14
N ALA A 84 1.90 5.55 -5.41
CA ALA A 84 1.81 4.79 -6.65
C ALA A 84 1.59 5.68 -7.87
N GLY A 85 0.79 6.74 -7.74
CA GLY A 85 0.59 7.74 -8.79
C GLY A 85 1.87 8.50 -9.11
N TYR A 86 2.63 8.89 -8.08
CA TYR A 86 3.93 9.53 -8.26
C TYR A 86 4.92 8.59 -8.96
N GLN A 87 5.00 7.33 -8.55
CA GLN A 87 5.83 6.33 -9.23
C GLN A 87 5.43 6.12 -10.69
N SER A 88 4.13 6.05 -10.97
CA SER A 88 3.61 5.90 -12.34
C SER A 88 3.94 7.11 -13.20
N TRP A 89 3.86 8.32 -12.63
CA TRP A 89 4.26 9.56 -13.30
C TRP A 89 5.76 9.61 -13.59
N LEU A 90 6.61 9.14 -12.68
CA LEU A 90 8.06 9.04 -12.88
C LEU A 90 8.39 8.07 -14.04
N GLN A 91 7.67 6.96 -14.17
CA GLN A 91 7.88 6.01 -15.27
C GLN A 91 7.52 6.58 -16.66
N TRP A 92 6.68 7.62 -16.71
CA TRP A 92 6.29 8.28 -17.96
C TRP A 92 7.13 9.53 -18.26
N SER A 93 7.75 10.11 -17.24
CA SER A 93 8.64 11.26 -17.37
C SER A 93 10.04 10.84 -17.87
N PRO A 94 10.77 11.73 -18.56
CA PRO A 94 12.10 11.42 -19.06
C PRO A 94 13.10 11.05 -17.93
N PRO A 95 14.08 10.17 -18.21
CA PRO A 95 14.94 9.46 -17.23
C PRO A 95 15.97 10.33 -16.48
N GLN A 96 15.76 11.65 -16.45
CA GLN A 96 16.67 12.62 -15.82
C GLN A 96 16.08 13.13 -14.48
N LEU A 97 14.84 12.75 -14.18
CA LEU A 97 14.16 13.00 -12.90
C LEU A 97 14.34 11.79 -11.99
N SER A 98 15.59 11.42 -11.73
CA SER A 98 15.93 10.44 -10.70
C SER A 98 15.36 10.92 -9.35
N CYS A 99 14.86 10.01 -8.52
CA CYS A 99 14.32 10.26 -7.17
C CYS A 99 15.21 11.25 -6.37
N GLY A 100 14.89 12.55 -6.48
CA GLY A 100 15.63 13.67 -5.88
C GLY A 100 17.11 13.80 -6.30
N PRO A 101 17.74 14.96 -6.05
CA PRO A 101 19.18 15.08 -6.16
C PRO A 101 19.83 14.14 -5.12
N ALA A 102 20.52 13.10 -5.57
CA ALA A 102 21.37 12.22 -4.75
C ALA A 102 20.70 11.31 -3.69
N GLY A 103 19.43 10.93 -3.81
CA GLY A 103 18.85 9.85 -2.98
C GLY A 103 18.77 10.15 -1.47
N GLN A 104 18.66 11.44 -1.08
CA GLN A 104 18.59 11.88 0.32
C GLN A 104 17.25 12.53 0.67
N GLY A 105 16.18 12.21 -0.06
CA GLY A 105 14.86 12.69 0.31
C GLY A 105 14.39 12.08 1.64
N PRO A 106 13.39 12.69 2.30
CA PRO A 106 12.87 12.21 3.56
C PRO A 106 12.30 10.79 3.47
N ILE A 107 11.81 10.37 2.30
CA ILE A 107 11.31 9.01 2.05
C ILE A 107 12.47 8.03 1.98
N GLU A 108 13.54 8.36 1.25
CA GLU A 108 14.72 7.52 1.10
C GLU A 108 15.43 7.30 2.44
N LEU A 109 15.56 8.34 3.27
CA LEU A 109 16.11 8.21 4.62
C LEU A 109 15.27 7.30 5.52
N PHE A 110 13.94 7.43 5.45
CA PHE A 110 13.03 6.55 6.19
C PHE A 110 13.13 5.10 5.73
N VAL A 111 13.19 4.86 4.42
CA VAL A 111 13.33 3.52 3.85
C VAL A 111 14.69 2.91 4.18
N ALA A 112 15.78 3.68 4.11
CA ALA A 112 17.11 3.23 4.47
C ALA A 112 17.16 2.77 5.94
N TRP A 113 16.62 3.58 6.85
CA TRP A 113 16.50 3.22 8.27
C TRP A 113 15.68 1.94 8.49
N LEU A 114 14.63 1.72 7.70
CA LEU A 114 13.80 0.52 7.78
C LEU A 114 14.54 -0.72 7.22
N GLY A 115 15.29 -0.52 6.14
CA GLY A 115 16.12 -1.54 5.49
C GLY A 115 17.28 -2.01 6.38
N GLU A 116 17.89 -1.13 7.16
CA GLU A 116 18.91 -1.51 8.15
C GLU A 116 18.36 -2.45 9.24
N ARG A 117 17.07 -2.34 9.57
CA ARG A 117 16.44 -3.18 10.59
C ARG A 117 15.94 -4.51 10.05
N VAL A 118 15.32 -4.51 8.88
CA VAL A 118 14.73 -5.72 8.27
C VAL A 118 15.13 -5.78 6.78
N PRO A 119 16.40 -6.13 6.49
CA PRO A 119 16.95 -6.03 5.13
C PRO A 119 16.28 -6.98 4.15
N TRP A 120 15.86 -8.16 4.60
CA TRP A 120 15.20 -9.14 3.72
C TRP A 120 13.87 -8.64 3.14
N LEU A 121 13.20 -7.68 3.81
CA LEU A 121 11.89 -7.18 3.40
C LEU A 121 11.92 -5.74 2.84
N PHE A 122 12.84 -4.91 3.35
CA PHE A 122 12.84 -3.45 3.13
C PHE A 122 14.12 -2.88 2.51
N LEU A 123 15.11 -3.71 2.15
CA LEU A 123 16.31 -3.21 1.48
C LEU A 123 15.97 -2.74 0.07
N ALA A 124 16.14 -1.45 -0.22
CA ALA A 124 15.95 -0.86 -1.54
C ALA A 124 17.31 -0.70 -2.26
N THR A 125 17.42 -1.23 -3.48
CA THR A 125 18.65 -1.19 -4.28
C THR A 125 18.42 -0.76 -5.74
N GLY A 126 17.16 -0.54 -6.13
CA GLY A 126 16.75 -0.21 -7.50
C GLY A 126 16.42 1.28 -7.70
N ALA A 127 16.47 1.73 -8.96
CA ALA A 127 16.05 3.07 -9.36
C ALA A 127 14.51 3.18 -9.43
N CYS A 128 13.96 4.36 -9.13
CA CYS A 128 12.50 4.60 -9.15
C CYS A 128 11.89 4.62 -10.55
N GLU A 129 12.71 4.89 -11.58
CA GLU A 129 12.30 5.08 -12.97
C GLU A 129 12.27 3.78 -13.78
N SER A 130 12.88 2.70 -13.28
CA SER A 130 12.94 1.44 -14.01
C SER A 130 11.59 0.72 -14.00
N THR A 131 11.13 0.34 -15.19
CA THR A 131 9.98 -0.54 -15.41
C THR A 131 10.45 -1.98 -15.52
N GLU A 132 10.96 -2.54 -14.42
CA GLU A 132 11.54 -3.90 -14.45
C GLU A 132 10.50 -5.01 -14.65
N LEU A 133 9.22 -4.75 -14.33
CA LEU A 133 8.13 -5.71 -14.52
C LEU A 133 6.87 -5.04 -15.07
N SER A 134 6.48 -5.45 -16.27
CA SER A 134 5.21 -5.07 -16.88
C SER A 134 4.34 -6.31 -17.07
N ILE A 135 3.18 -6.34 -16.41
CA ILE A 135 2.19 -7.41 -16.51
C ILE A 135 1.04 -6.87 -17.35
N LEU A 136 0.76 -7.52 -18.49
CA LEU A 136 -0.29 -7.12 -19.44
C LEU A 136 -0.14 -5.69 -19.99
N GLY A 137 1.10 -5.20 -20.12
CA GLY A 137 1.40 -3.85 -20.61
C GLY A 137 1.24 -2.74 -19.56
N LEU A 138 0.85 -3.08 -18.32
CA LEU A 138 0.88 -2.15 -17.19
C LEU A 138 2.06 -2.48 -16.27
N SER A 139 2.74 -1.43 -15.79
CA SER A 139 3.78 -1.60 -14.77
C SER A 139 3.19 -2.05 -13.44
N LEU A 140 4.03 -2.65 -12.60
CA LEU A 140 3.63 -3.03 -11.23
C LEU A 140 3.13 -1.82 -10.43
N ALA A 141 3.68 -0.62 -10.67
CA ALA A 141 3.24 0.63 -10.04
C ALA A 141 1.79 0.97 -10.42
N ASN A 142 1.40 0.82 -11.70
CA ASN A 142 0.04 1.07 -12.14
C ASN A 142 -0.95 0.05 -11.53
N TRP A 143 -0.56 -1.21 -11.39
CA TRP A 143 -1.38 -2.22 -10.72
C TRP A 143 -1.58 -1.90 -9.24
N SER A 144 -0.53 -1.47 -8.54
CA SER A 144 -0.64 -0.98 -7.15
C SER A 144 -1.59 0.22 -7.05
N PHE A 145 -1.53 1.16 -8.00
CA PHE A 145 -2.42 2.31 -8.03
C PHE A 145 -3.90 1.91 -8.12
N VAL A 146 -4.22 0.98 -9.03
CA VAL A 146 -5.58 0.44 -9.17
C VAL A 146 -6.03 -0.28 -7.89
N ALA A 147 -5.14 -1.05 -7.26
CA ALA A 147 -5.42 -1.72 -6.00
C ALA A 147 -5.75 -0.73 -4.88
N TYR A 148 -4.93 0.32 -4.70
CA TYR A 148 -5.20 1.34 -3.68
C TYR A 148 -6.47 2.14 -3.94
N MET A 149 -6.79 2.44 -5.20
CA MET A 149 -8.09 3.03 -5.55
C MET A 149 -9.26 2.14 -5.14
N THR A 150 -9.13 0.84 -5.40
CA THR A 150 -10.15 -0.15 -5.04
C THR A 150 -10.31 -0.23 -3.51
N PHE A 151 -9.20 -0.28 -2.77
CA PHE A 151 -9.22 -0.26 -1.30
C PHE A 151 -9.85 1.02 -0.75
N ALA A 152 -9.46 2.19 -1.26
CA ALA A 152 -10.02 3.47 -0.84
C ALA A 152 -11.54 3.52 -1.10
N ALA A 153 -12.00 3.06 -2.27
CA ALA A 153 -13.42 3.01 -2.60
C ALA A 153 -14.19 2.09 -1.64
N VAL A 154 -13.70 0.88 -1.39
CA VAL A 154 -14.33 -0.08 -0.47
C VAL A 154 -14.37 0.47 0.95
N ILE A 155 -13.27 1.03 1.45
CA ILE A 155 -13.20 1.62 2.80
C ILE A 155 -14.15 2.82 2.93
N ALA A 156 -14.24 3.67 1.91
CA ALA A 156 -15.17 4.80 1.89
C ALA A 156 -16.64 4.33 1.93
N LEU A 157 -16.98 3.26 1.22
CA LEU A 157 -18.31 2.65 1.29
C LEU A 157 -18.61 2.06 2.67
N LEU A 158 -17.62 1.38 3.29
CA LEU A 158 -17.74 0.84 4.64
C LEU A 158 -17.94 1.94 5.69
N LEU A 159 -17.20 3.06 5.56
CA LEU A 159 -17.39 4.25 6.41
C LEU A 159 -18.79 4.84 6.30
N ARG A 160 -19.33 4.93 5.08
CA ARG A 160 -20.69 5.44 4.84
C ARG A 160 -21.74 4.50 5.46
N ALA A 161 -21.59 3.20 5.28
CA ALA A 161 -22.50 2.21 5.84
C ALA A 161 -22.51 2.21 7.38
N GLU A 162 -21.35 2.39 8.02
CA GLU A 162 -21.25 2.53 9.48
C GLU A 162 -21.90 3.82 9.99
N ARG A 163 -21.75 4.95 9.27
CA ARG A 163 -22.41 6.21 9.64
C ARG A 163 -23.93 6.14 9.57
N GLN A 164 -24.48 5.37 8.64
CA GLN A 164 -25.94 5.19 8.51
C GLN A 164 -26.52 4.26 9.58
N SER A 165 -25.67 3.48 10.26
CA SER A 165 -26.11 2.51 11.28
C SER A 165 -26.09 3.08 12.71
N ALA A 166 -25.68 4.34 12.88
CA ALA A 166 -25.57 5.06 14.14
C ALA A 166 -26.58 6.21 14.19
#